data_AF-A0A0U0W8P7-F1
#
_entry.id   AF-A0A0U0W8P7-F1
#
_cell.length_a   1.000
_cell.length_b   1.000
_cell.length_c   1.000
_cell.angle_alpha   90.00
_cell.angle_beta   90.00
_cell.angle_gamma   90.00
#
_symmetry.space_group_name_H-M   'P 1'
#
loop_
_entity.id
_entity.type
_entity.pdbx_description
1 polymer ?
#
loop_
_entity_poly.entity_id
_entity_poly.type
_entity_poly.pdbx_seq_one_letter_code
_entity_poly.pdbx_strand_id
1 'polypeptide(L)' 'MKGIDVTGISRASVAETVSQLRAILAAVDAGDLEASAAERARIEGAVLALDVLAGSPKNTL' A
#
# COMPACT_ATOMS: atom_id res chain seq x y z
N MET A 1 24.52 23.82 -2.15
CA MET A 1 23.33 23.19 -1.55
C MET A 1 22.84 22.16 -2.55
N LYS A 2 23.02 20.86 -2.30
CA LYS A 2 22.41 19.81 -3.15
C LYS A 2 20.91 19.90 -2.92
N GLY A 3 20.16 20.26 -3.96
CA GLY A 3 18.71 20.15 -3.94
C GLY A 3 18.35 18.74 -3.50
N ILE A 4 17.43 18.63 -2.56
CA ILE A 4 16.80 17.35 -2.23
C ILE A 4 16.17 16.89 -3.53
N ASP A 5 16.66 15.79 -4.07
CA ASP A 5 16.13 15.18 -5.27
C ASP A 5 14.77 14.59 -4.91
N VAL A 6 13.69 15.38 -5.05
CA VAL A 6 12.29 14.92 -4.86
C VAL A 6 11.81 14.23 -6.15
N THR A 7 12.71 13.60 -6.90
CA THR A 7 12.40 12.98 -8.19
C THR A 7 11.69 11.65 -7.98
N GLY A 8 10.36 11.71 -8.11
CA GLY A 8 9.52 10.63 -8.60
C GLY A 8 9.47 9.38 -7.73
N ILE A 9 8.38 9.20 -6.99
CA ILE A 9 8.05 7.90 -6.42
C ILE A 9 8.06 6.88 -7.57
N SER A 10 9.00 5.95 -7.55
CA SER A 10 9.12 4.93 -8.59
C SER A 10 7.96 3.94 -8.47
N ARG A 11 7.47 3.39 -9.59
CA ARG A 11 6.45 2.33 -9.55
C ARG A 11 6.89 1.13 -8.72
N ALA A 12 8.19 0.82 -8.72
CA ALA A 12 8.76 -0.23 -7.88
C ALA A 12 8.59 0.10 -6.38
N SER A 13 8.84 1.34 -5.97
CA SER A 13 8.63 1.80 -4.60
C SER A 13 7.15 1.79 -4.19
N VAL A 14 6.24 2.12 -5.11
CA VAL A 14 4.79 1.98 -4.89
C VAL A 14 4.42 0.51 -4.67
N ALA A 15 4.89 -0.38 -5.55
CA ALA A 15 4.62 -1.82 -5.46
C ALA A 15 5.17 -2.44 -4.16
N GLU A 16 6.35 -2.01 -3.73
CA GLU A 16 6.94 -2.42 -2.45
C GLU A 16 6.06 -1.98 -1.27
N THR A 17 5.60 -0.72 -1.29
CA THR A 17 4.70 -0.19 -0.26
C THR A 17 3.38 -0.98 -0.22
N VAL A 18 2.80 -1.30 -1.39
CA VAL A 18 1.61 -2.16 -1.49
C VAL A 18 1.87 -3.54 -0.86
N SER A 19 3.02 -4.15 -1.15
CA SER A 19 3.40 -5.44 -0.58
C SER A 19 3.50 -5.39 0.93
N GLN A 20 4.06 -4.32 1.49
CA GLN A 20 4.18 -4.12 2.93
C GLN A 20 2.80 -3.94 3.59
N LEU A 21 1.91 -3.13 3.00
CA LEU A 21 0.55 -2.93 3.52
C LEU A 21 -0.27 -4.22 3.50
N ARG A 22 -0.09 -5.07 2.47
CA ARG A 22 -0.71 -6.40 2.41
C ARG A 22 -0.20 -7.34 3.50
N ALA A 23 1.09 -7.28 3.82
CA ALA A 23 1.65 -8.05 4.93
C ALA A 23 1.08 -7.60 6.29
N ILE A 24 0.88 -6.29 6.48
CA ILE A 24 0.24 -5.75 7.68
C ILE A 24 -1.21 -6.23 7.78
N LEU A 25 -1.99 -6.15 6.70
CA LEU A 25 -3.36 -6.67 6.69
C LEU A 25 -3.41 -8.17 7.02
N ALA A 26 -2.50 -8.97 6.46
CA ALA A 26 -2.43 -10.39 6.76
C ALA A 26 -2.13 -10.66 8.24
N ALA A 27 -1.24 -9.88 8.87
CA ALA A 27 -0.96 -9.98 10.30
C ALA A 27 -2.17 -9.54 11.16
N VAL A 28 -2.93 -8.53 10.72
CA VAL A 28 -4.19 -8.15 11.36
C VAL A 28 -5.23 -9.27 11.27
N ASP A 29 -5.43 -9.83 10.08
CA ASP A 29 -6.40 -10.92 9.85
C ASP A 29 -6.00 -12.21 10.59
N ALA A 30 -4.70 -12.45 10.81
CA ALA A 30 -4.18 -13.57 11.61
C ALA A 30 -4.29 -13.34 13.14
N GLY A 31 -4.57 -12.12 13.57
CA GLY A 31 -4.59 -11.74 14.99
C GLY A 31 -3.20 -11.50 15.60
N ASP A 32 -2.16 -11.45 14.77
CA ASP A 32 -0.79 -11.11 15.19
C ASP A 32 -0.63 -9.60 15.46
N LEU A 33 -1.47 -8.77 14.84
CA LEU A 33 -1.57 -7.34 15.07
C LEU A 33 -3.01 -6.93 15.38
N GLU A 34 -3.20 -6.08 16.38
CA GLU A 34 -4.51 -5.49 16.66
C GLU A 34 -4.70 -4.21 15.86
N ALA A 35 -5.85 -4.09 15.19
CA ALA A 35 -6.24 -2.88 14.48
C ALA A 35 -7.75 -2.69 14.61
N SER A 36 -8.19 -1.44 14.77
CA SER A 36 -9.62 -1.12 14.69
C SER A 36 -10.16 -1.37 13.28
N ALA A 37 -11.48 -1.56 13.17
CA ALA A 37 -12.14 -1.66 11.87
C ALA A 37 -11.88 -0.45 10.96
N ALA A 38 -11.73 0.75 11.54
CA ALA A 38 -11.41 1.96 10.80
C ALA A 38 -9.97 1.96 10.27
N GLU A 39 -9.00 1.45 11.03
CA GLU A 39 -7.61 1.31 10.57
C GLU A 39 -7.49 0.26 9.46
N ARG A 40 -8.15 -0.88 9.61
CA ARG A 40 -8.22 -1.92 8.57
C ARG A 40 -8.76 -1.34 7.26
N ALA A 41 -9.90 -0.64 7.31
CA ALA A 41 -10.49 -0.01 6.13
C ALA A 41 -9.57 1.04 5.47
N ARG A 42 -8.81 1.81 6.27
CA ARG A 42 -7.83 2.77 5.73
C ARG A 42 -6.67 2.06 5.02
N ILE A 43 -6.16 0.96 5.59
CA ILE A 43 -5.07 0.19 4.98
C ILE A 43 -5.54 -0.47 3.68
N GLU A 44 -6.74 -1.06 3.67
CA GLU A 44 -7.36 -1.60 2.46
C GLU A 44 -7.54 -0.53 1.37
N GLY A 45 -8.05 0.65 1.74
CA GLY A 45 -8.17 1.78 0.81
C GLY A 45 -6.82 2.25 0.26
N ALA A 46 -5.78 2.29 1.10
CA ALA A 46 -4.43 2.65 0.68
C ALA A 46 -3.84 1.63 -0.31
N VAL A 47 -4.02 0.33 -0.05
CA VAL A 47 -3.61 -0.74 -0.98
C VAL A 47 -4.27 -0.55 -2.34
N LEU A 48 -5.59 -0.33 -2.38
CA LEU A 48 -6.33 -0.12 -3.62
C LEU A 48 -5.84 1.11 -4.39
N ALA A 49 -5.66 2.25 -3.70
CA ALA A 49 -5.19 3.48 -4.34
C ALA A 49 -3.78 3.32 -4.92
N LEU A 50 -2.88 2.67 -4.18
CA LEU A 50 -1.51 2.44 -4.62
C LEU A 50 -1.41 1.39 -5.74
N ASP A 51 -2.27 0.36 -5.74
CA ASP A 51 -2.36 -0.60 -6.85
C ASP A 51 -2.74 0.10 -8.18
N VAL A 52 -3.68 1.05 -8.13
CA VAL A 52 -4.05 1.89 -9.29
C VAL A 52 -2.86 2.74 -9.74
N LEU A 53 -2.13 3.35 -8.80
CA LEU A 53 -0.97 4.21 -9.11
C LEU A 53 0.23 3.42 -9.64
N ALA A 54 0.44 2.18 -9.17
CA ALA A 54 1.45 1.27 -9.70
C ALA A 54 1.14 0.85 -11.15
N GLY A 55 -0.11 1.03 -11.59
CA GLY A 55 -0.62 0.61 -12.88
C GLY A 55 -0.88 -0.88 -12.95
N SER A 56 -1.24 -1.51 -11.84
CA SER A 56 -1.79 -2.87 -11.84
C SER A 56 -3.15 -2.84 -12.54
N PRO A 57 -3.32 -3.47 -13.71
CA PRO A 57 -4.62 -3.60 -14.33
C PRO A 57 -5.36 -4.73 -13.62
N LYS A 58 -6.00 -4.44 -12.49
CA LYS A 58 -7.10 -5.28 -11.99
C LYS A 58 -8.41 -4.56 -12.25
N ASN A 59 -8.68 -4.35 -13.54
CA ASN A 59 -10.05 -4.37 -14.03
C ASN A 59 -10.22 -5.72 -14.74
N THR A 60 -10.65 -6.72 -13.99
CA THR A 60 -11.27 -7.93 -14.54
C THR A 60 -12.41 -8.30 -13.61
N LEU A 61 -13.59 -7.83 -14.05
CA LEU A 61 -14.96 -8.14 -13.64
C LEU A 61 -15.44 -7.56 -12.30
#